data_AF-A0A0F9DVY8-F1
#
_entry.id   AF-A0A0F9DVY8-F1
#
_cell.length_a   1.000
_cell.length_b   1.000
_cell.length_c   1.000
_cell.angle_alpha   90.00
_cell.angle_beta   90.00
_cell.angle_gamma   90.00
#
_symmetry.space_group_name_H-M   'P 1'
#
loop_
_entity.id
_entity.type
_entity.pdbx_description
1 polymer ?
#
loop_
_entity_poly.entity_id
_entity_poly.type
_entity_poly.pdbx_seq_one_letter_code
_entity_poly.pdbx_strand_id
1 'polypeptide(L)' 'VFQVRRASLVGSQGHSGHGTFPRVISSMAAGMDTTPLITKKITLKEVPENILLLQTDRKECKITAVLD' A
#
# COMPACT_ATOMS: atom_id res chain seq x y z
N VAL A 1 34.30 -11.32 -25.71
CA VAL A 1 32.96 -10.68 -25.70
C VAL A 1 32.99 -9.56 -24.66
N PHE A 2 32.84 -8.29 -25.07
CA PHE A 2 32.76 -7.17 -24.11
C PHE A 2 31.40 -7.20 -23.39
N GLN A 3 31.40 -7.37 -22.06
CA GLN A 3 30.18 -7.41 -21.25
C GLN A 3 29.70 -5.99 -20.92
N VAL A 4 29.03 -5.32 -21.87
CA VAL A 4 28.45 -3.97 -21.68
C VAL A 4 26.96 -4.06 -21.37
N ARG A 5 26.61 -4.45 -20.14
CA ARG A 5 25.21 -4.37 -19.68
C ARG A 5 24.98 -3.05 -18.95
N ARG A 6 24.36 -2.08 -19.64
CA ARG A 6 23.93 -0.77 -19.10
C ARG A 6 22.66 -0.90 -18.24
N ALA A 7 22.65 -1.84 -17.31
CA ALA A 7 21.55 -1.98 -16.36
C ALA A 7 21.65 -0.89 -15.27
N SER A 8 20.51 -0.45 -14.73
CA SER A 8 20.44 0.49 -13.62
C SER A 8 19.58 -0.08 -12.49
N LEU A 9 19.97 0.20 -11.26
CA LEU A 9 19.22 -0.06 -10.04
C LEU A 9 18.95 1.26 -9.34
N VAL A 10 17.69 1.48 -8.93
CA VAL A 10 17.28 2.67 -8.19
C VAL A 10 16.56 2.26 -6.91
N GLY A 11 16.97 2.84 -5.78
CA GLY A 11 16.20 2.81 -4.55
C GLY A 11 15.21 3.97 -4.54
N SER A 12 14.05 3.78 -3.90
CA SER A 12 13.06 4.83 -3.73
C SER A 12 12.40 4.71 -2.36
N GLN A 13 12.14 5.83 -1.70
CA GLN A 13 11.48 5.91 -0.41
C GLN A 13 10.53 7.10 -0.39
N GLY A 14 9.39 6.93 0.29
CA GLY A 14 8.38 7.97 0.45
C GLY A 14 7.43 8.07 -0.74
N HIS A 15 6.51 9.02 -0.65
CA HIS A 15 5.41 9.17 -1.62
C HIS A 15 5.05 10.64 -1.91
N SER A 16 5.66 11.58 -1.20
CA SER A 16 5.34 13.00 -1.26
C SER A 16 5.95 13.68 -2.50
N GLY A 17 5.40 14.84 -2.89
CA GLY A 17 5.92 15.63 -4.00
C GLY A 17 5.46 15.15 -5.38
N HIS A 18 6.00 15.79 -6.43
CA HIS A 18 5.81 15.45 -7.86
C HIS A 18 4.36 15.29 -8.36
N GLY A 19 3.38 15.79 -7.59
CA GLY A 19 1.97 15.57 -7.88
C GLY A 19 1.54 14.10 -7.78
N THR A 20 2.26 13.25 -7.03
CA THR A 20 1.96 11.81 -6.91
C THR A 20 0.55 11.58 -6.37
N PHE A 21 0.20 12.21 -5.24
CA PHE A 21 -1.12 12.07 -4.62
C PHE A 21 -2.28 12.49 -5.54
N PRO A 22 -2.31 13.72 -6.11
CA PRO A 22 -3.42 14.11 -6.97
C PRO A 22 -3.54 13.21 -8.21
N ARG A 23 -2.43 12.72 -8.78
CA ARG A 23 -2.47 11.80 -9.92
C ARG A 23 -3.03 10.43 -9.56
N VAL A 24 -2.66 9.88 -8.40
CA VAL A 24 -3.20 8.61 -7.90
C VAL A 24 -4.70 8.74 -7.60
N ILE A 25 -5.13 9.84 -6.96
CA ILE A 25 -6.55 10.14 -6.72
C ILE A 25 -7.32 10.20 -8.05
N SER A 26 -6.80 10.92 -9.05
CA SER A 26 -7.42 10.96 -10.38
C SER A 26 -7.49 9.58 -11.05
N SER A 27 -6.46 8.75 -10.89
CA SER A 27 -6.45 7.37 -11.40
C SER A 27 -7.53 6.51 -10.74
N MET A 28 -7.73 6.65 -9.42
CA MET A 28 -8.80 5.97 -8.69
C MET A 28 -10.17 6.44 -9.16
N ALA A 29 -10.37 7.76 -9.29
CA ALA A 29 -11.61 8.34 -9.81
C ALA A 29 -11.91 7.90 -11.25
N ALA A 30 -10.88 7.63 -12.06
CA ALA A 30 -11.00 7.13 -13.43
C ALA A 30 -11.24 5.61 -13.53
N GLY A 31 -11.31 4.89 -12.41
CA GLY A 31 -11.68 3.47 -12.36
C GLY A 31 -10.63 2.52 -11.79
N MET A 32 -9.49 3.02 -11.31
CA MET A 32 -8.54 2.18 -10.57
C MET A 32 -9.08 1.89 -9.16
N ASP A 33 -9.74 0.75 -9.00
CA ASP A 33 -10.28 0.32 -7.70
C ASP A 33 -9.21 -0.38 -6.84
N THR A 34 -8.84 0.26 -5.72
CA THR A 34 -7.91 -0.31 -4.74
C THR A 34 -8.62 -0.96 -3.54
N THR A 35 -9.96 -0.87 -3.47
CA THR A 35 -10.73 -1.41 -2.34
C THR A 35 -10.62 -2.93 -2.15
N PRO A 36 -10.38 -3.76 -3.18
CA PRO A 36 -10.19 -5.21 -2.98
C PRO A 36 -8.94 -5.58 -2.18
N LEU A 37 -7.99 -4.65 -1.99
CA LEU A 37 -6.84 -4.88 -1.12
C LEU A 37 -7.25 -5.00 0.36
N ILE A 38 -8.37 -4.39 0.75
CA ILE A 38 -8.88 -4.40 2.13
C ILE A 38 -9.47 -5.77 2.42
N THR A 39 -8.78 -6.55 3.26
CA THR A 39 -9.21 -7.90 3.65
C THR A 39 -10.08 -7.90 4.91
N LYS A 40 -9.92 -6.89 5.78
CA LYS A 40 -10.69 -6.75 7.02
C LYS A 40 -10.91 -5.28 7.39
N LYS A 41 -12.09 -4.96 7.90
CA LYS A 41 -12.42 -3.65 8.49
C LYS A 41 -12.62 -3.81 9.99
N ILE A 42 -12.05 -2.89 10.77
CA ILE A 42 -12.06 -2.94 12.24
C ILE A 42 -12.37 -1.57 12.83
N THR A 43 -12.78 -1.53 14.09
CA THR A 43 -12.91 -0.31 14.89
C THR A 43 -11.54 0.14 15.41
N LEU A 44 -11.45 1.38 15.91
CA LEU A 44 -10.22 1.90 16.51
C LEU A 44 -9.72 1.06 17.71
N LYS A 45 -10.64 0.47 18.49
CA LYS A 45 -10.30 -0.32 19.69
C LYS A 45 -9.62 -1.64 19.35
N GLU A 46 -9.90 -2.19 18.17
CA GLU A 46 -9.34 -3.46 17.67
C GLU A 46 -7.98 -3.28 17.00
N VAL A 47 -7.49 -2.05 16.79
CA VAL A 47 -6.20 -1.80 16.13
C VAL A 47 -5.01 -2.51 16.83
N PRO A 48 -4.86 -2.45 18.17
CA PRO A 48 -3.69 -3.05 18.83
C PRO A 48 -3.58 -4.57 18.64
N GLU A 49 -4.69 -5.30 18.75
CA GLU A 49 -4.72 -6.76 18.57
C GLU A 49 -4.44 -7.15 17.11
N ASN A 50 -4.95 -6.39 16.14
CA ASN A 50 -4.77 -6.69 14.71
C ASN A 50 -3.35 -6.34 14.25
N ILE A 51 -2.66 -5.38 14.88
CA ILE A 51 -1.22 -5.14 14.66
C ILE A 51 -0.39 -6.36 15.08
N LEU A 52 -0.68 -6.97 16.23
CA LEU A 52 0.01 -8.18 16.70
C LEU A 52 -0.27 -9.38 15.77
N LEU A 53 -1.53 -9.52 15.33
CA LEU A 53 -1.93 -10.58 14.40
C LEU A 53 -1.12 -10.53 13.09
N LEU A 54 -0.94 -9.35 12.51
CA LEU A 54 -0.21 -9.15 11.25
C LEU A 54 1.29 -9.52 11.30
N GLN A 55 1.85 -9.77 12.48
CA GLN A 55 3.23 -10.25 12.61
C GLN A 55 3.38 -11.71 12.14
N THR A 56 2.32 -12.51 12.22
CA THR A 56 2.38 -13.95 11.96
C THR A 56 1.33 -14.44 10.97
N ASP A 57 0.17 -13.80 10.90
CA ASP A 57 -0.87 -14.12 9.93
C ASP A 57 -0.48 -13.60 8.54
N ARG A 58 -0.50 -14.49 7.54
CA ARG A 58 -0.21 -14.18 6.14
C ARG A 58 -1.47 -14.20 5.25
N LYS A 59 -2.66 -14.39 5.83
CA LYS A 59 -3.94 -14.37 5.10
C LYS A 59 -4.47 -12.96 4.94
N GLU A 60 -4.30 -12.12 5.96
CA GLU A 60 -4.71 -10.72 5.94
C GLU A 60 -3.67 -9.85 5.21
N CYS A 61 -4.07 -9.16 4.15
CA CYS A 61 -3.18 -8.32 3.33
C CYS A 61 -3.20 -6.86 3.78
N LYS A 62 -4.39 -6.29 4.00
CA LYS A 62 -4.59 -4.93 4.50
C LYS A 62 -5.83 -4.89 5.38
N ILE A 63 -5.61 -4.58 6.65
CA ILE A 63 -6.66 -4.29 7.62
C ILE A 63 -6.83 -2.77 7.68
N THR A 64 -8.08 -2.28 7.60
CA THR A 64 -8.40 -0.85 7.63
C THR A 64 -9.26 -0.53 8.86
N ALA A 65 -8.79 0.41 9.67
CA ALA A 65 -9.60 0.96 10.76
C ALA A 65 -10.63 1.96 10.20
N VAL A 66 -11.90 1.78 10.54
CA VAL A 66 -12.99 2.71 10.24
C VAL A 66 -13.33 3.43 11.54
N LEU A 67 -13.29 4.76 11.50
CA LEU A 67 -13.63 5.61 12.63
C LEU A 67 -15.01 6.20 12.37
N ASP A 68 -16.00 5.74 13.13
CA ASP A 68 -17.33 6.34 13.21
C ASP A 68 -17.38 7.41 14.30
#